data_AF-A0A9E3GPW8-F1
#
_entry.id   AF-A0A9E3GPW8-F1
#
_cell.length_a   1.000
_cell.length_b   1.000
_cell.length_c   1.000
_cell.angle_alpha   90.00
_cell.angle_beta   90.00
_cell.angle_gamma   90.00
#
_symmetry.space_group_name_H-M   'P 1'
#
loop_
_entity.id
_entity.type
_entity.pdbx_description
1 polymer ?
#
loop_
_entity_poly.entity_id
_entity_poly.type
_entity_poly.pdbx_seq_one_letter_code
_entity_poly.pdbx_strand_id
1 'polypeptide(L)'
;MKIRLLPLALLGIVAAAPLGAELLHGSAADPASSRLADASVVRAIGEAPATTAGLPPALGPVSDGFELVGHSPLHNRGMNAALAVHGDHAYVGSRTDGKPLDENATGAGVLVVDISDPSAPEVVNEIGPPHQGLQGQTSREMRVWPEQELLIVQNLGSNCSFLIHACSPRRVTDTFDFYDISGDNAADPEHIAQYDPSHNPHEFYLWVDPDDRDRALLYISATSRNRLLVTDISGVRDGVFEELVNWEIPAPGGDLHSMTPTVDGR
;
A
#
# COMPACT_ATOMS: atom_id res chain seq x y z
N MET A 1 8.41 -68.53 -24.68
CA MET A 1 7.01 -68.84 -25.01
C MET A 1 6.14 -67.78 -24.34
N LYS A 2 5.51 -66.90 -25.12
CA LYS A 2 4.72 -65.74 -24.65
C LYS A 2 3.30 -66.18 -24.33
N ILE A 3 2.74 -65.77 -23.19
CA ILE A 3 1.28 -65.60 -23.05
C ILE A 3 1.03 -64.32 -22.23
N ARG A 4 0.42 -63.34 -22.90
CA ARG A 4 -0.28 -62.19 -22.31
C ARG A 4 -1.72 -62.60 -22.04
N LEU A 5 -2.31 -62.14 -20.94
CA LEU A 5 -3.76 -61.98 -20.79
C LEU A 5 -4.05 -60.77 -19.89
N LEU A 6 -4.87 -59.88 -20.42
CA LEU A 6 -5.55 -58.73 -19.82
C LEU A 6 -6.97 -58.76 -20.47
N PRO A 7 -7.98 -58.03 -19.96
CA PRO A 7 -8.55 -57.94 -18.61
C PRO A 7 -10.00 -58.49 -18.62
N LEU A 8 -10.68 -58.58 -17.46
CA LEU A 8 -12.13 -58.77 -17.42
C LEU A 8 -12.78 -57.70 -16.52
N ALA A 9 -13.64 -56.90 -17.14
CA ALA A 9 -14.52 -55.94 -16.51
C ALA A 9 -15.69 -56.65 -15.79
N LEU A 10 -16.15 -56.08 -14.68
CA LEU A 10 -17.45 -56.42 -14.10
C LEU A 10 -18.35 -55.18 -14.10
N LEU A 11 -19.58 -55.41 -14.54
CA LEU A 11 -20.64 -54.48 -14.87
C LEU A 11 -21.76 -54.57 -13.80
N GLY A 12 -22.45 -53.46 -13.56
CA GLY A 12 -23.78 -53.41 -12.93
C GLY A 12 -23.82 -52.82 -11.51
N ILE A 13 -24.79 -52.00 -11.08
CA ILE A 13 -26.14 -51.73 -11.56
C ILE A 13 -26.55 -50.29 -11.17
N VAL A 14 -27.34 -49.66 -12.04
CA VAL A 14 -28.04 -48.38 -11.91
C VAL A 14 -29.29 -48.51 -11.04
N ALA A 15 -29.56 -47.54 -10.17
CA ALA A 15 -30.90 -47.25 -9.67
C ALA A 15 -31.18 -45.75 -9.82
N ALA A 16 -32.27 -45.44 -10.52
CA ALA A 16 -32.77 -44.10 -10.82
C ALA A 16 -34.11 -43.87 -10.11
N ALA A 17 -34.37 -42.58 -9.79
CA ALA A 17 -35.65 -41.85 -9.74
C ALA A 17 -35.83 -41.03 -8.43
N PRO A 18 -36.64 -39.95 -8.40
CA PRO A 18 -37.17 -39.13 -9.51
C PRO A 18 -36.94 -37.60 -9.33
N LEU A 19 -37.12 -36.87 -10.43
CA LEU A 19 -37.33 -35.41 -10.49
C LEU A 19 -38.81 -35.07 -10.22
N GLY A 20 -39.07 -33.98 -9.47
CA GLY A 20 -40.41 -33.43 -9.27
C GLY A 20 -40.46 -32.17 -8.38
N ALA A 21 -40.38 -31.02 -9.06
CA ALA A 21 -40.80 -29.63 -8.78
C ALA A 21 -41.29 -29.12 -7.39
N GLU A 22 -40.74 -27.94 -7.07
CA GLU A 22 -41.27 -26.72 -6.39
C GLU A 22 -41.90 -26.78 -4.99
N LEU A 23 -41.27 -26.07 -4.03
CA LEU A 23 -41.88 -24.94 -3.31
C LEU A 23 -40.85 -24.19 -2.46
N LEU A 24 -40.73 -22.89 -2.74
CA LEU A 24 -40.07 -21.85 -1.94
C LEU A 24 -40.48 -21.96 -0.46
N HIS A 25 -39.54 -22.14 0.47
CA HIS A 25 -39.67 -21.69 1.85
C HIS A 25 -38.27 -21.36 2.40
N GLY A 26 -38.08 -20.08 2.72
CA GLY A 26 -36.86 -19.55 3.30
C GLY A 26 -36.61 -20.04 4.72
N SER A 27 -35.35 -19.96 5.14
CA SER A 27 -34.97 -20.15 6.54
C SER A 27 -33.89 -19.15 6.93
N ALA A 28 -34.33 -18.23 7.80
CA ALA A 28 -33.62 -17.50 8.84
C ALA A 28 -32.32 -16.76 8.50
N ALA A 29 -32.49 -15.49 8.11
CA ALA A 29 -31.54 -14.43 8.43
C ALA A 29 -31.59 -14.12 9.94
N ASP A 30 -30.41 -13.89 10.52
CA ASP A 30 -30.20 -13.48 11.90
C ASP A 30 -30.80 -12.08 12.17
N PRO A 31 -31.63 -11.87 13.23
CA PRO A 31 -32.39 -10.65 13.42
C PRO A 31 -31.59 -9.62 14.24
N ALA A 32 -30.67 -8.93 13.59
CA ALA A 32 -30.11 -7.67 14.12
C ALA A 32 -30.21 -6.49 13.13
N SER A 33 -30.79 -6.72 11.95
CA SER A 33 -31.05 -5.69 10.94
C SER A 33 -32.55 -5.43 10.78
N SER A 34 -33.18 -4.86 11.81
CA SER A 34 -34.41 -4.09 11.61
C SER A 34 -34.63 -3.16 12.79
N ARG A 35 -34.33 -1.88 12.60
CA ARG A 35 -35.12 -0.76 13.13
C ARG A 35 -34.61 0.56 12.55
N LEU A 36 -35.57 1.28 11.96
CA LEU A 36 -35.55 2.70 11.60
C LEU A 36 -35.05 3.04 10.19
N ALA A 37 -35.86 2.65 9.21
CA ALA A 37 -36.36 3.65 8.28
C ALA A 37 -37.41 4.51 9.03
N ASP A 38 -37.00 5.70 9.48
CA ASP A 38 -37.94 6.78 9.76
C ASP A 38 -37.49 7.99 8.93
N ALA A 39 -38.23 8.21 7.85
CA ALA A 39 -38.06 9.33 6.95
C ALA A 39 -38.74 10.56 7.57
N SER A 40 -38.10 11.21 8.55
CA SER A 40 -38.61 12.49 9.08
C SER A 40 -37.60 13.30 9.91
N VAL A 41 -36.33 13.43 9.50
CA VAL A 41 -35.47 14.54 9.97
C VAL A 41 -34.62 15.09 8.83
N VAL A 42 -35.28 15.74 7.86
CA VAL A 42 -34.61 16.77 7.04
C VAL A 42 -34.54 18.00 7.93
N ARG A 43 -33.48 18.12 8.73
CA ARG A 43 -33.15 19.37 9.41
C ARG A 43 -32.13 20.09 8.54
N ALA A 44 -32.59 21.19 7.94
CA ALA A 44 -31.81 22.10 7.12
C ALA A 44 -30.45 22.42 7.78
N ILE A 45 -29.38 21.89 7.19
CA ILE A 45 -28.07 22.51 7.27
C ILE A 45 -28.07 23.60 6.19
N GLY A 46 -28.05 24.85 6.64
CA GLY A 46 -27.98 25.99 5.73
C GLY A 46 -26.74 25.85 4.84
N GLU A 47 -26.93 26.07 3.55
CA GLU A 47 -25.86 26.31 2.60
C GLU A 47 -25.07 27.53 3.06
N ALA A 48 -23.94 27.29 3.72
CA ALA A 48 -22.90 28.30 3.85
C ALA A 48 -22.11 28.29 2.53
N PRO A 49 -21.91 29.45 1.88
CA PRO A 49 -21.13 29.51 0.66
C PRO A 49 -19.70 29.08 0.99
N ALA A 50 -19.20 28.06 0.29
CA ALA A 50 -17.79 27.67 0.34
C ALA A 50 -16.97 28.74 -0.38
N THR A 51 -16.65 29.81 0.32
CA THR A 51 -15.54 30.71 -0.02
C THR A 51 -14.38 30.40 0.89
N THR A 52 -13.63 29.32 0.61
CA THR A 52 -12.30 29.11 1.17
C THR A 52 -11.28 29.80 0.29
N ALA A 53 -11.30 31.13 0.32
CA ALA A 53 -10.20 31.95 -0.13
C ALA A 53 -9.17 32.07 1.01
N GLY A 54 -8.02 31.39 0.87
CA GLY A 54 -6.74 31.84 1.40
C GLY A 54 -6.59 32.02 2.91
N LEU A 55 -6.97 31.04 3.74
CA LEU A 55 -6.42 30.98 5.09
C LEU A 55 -5.06 30.26 5.03
N PRO A 56 -3.96 30.88 5.48
CA PRO A 56 -2.70 30.15 5.65
C PRO A 56 -2.91 29.03 6.69
N PRO A 57 -2.27 27.86 6.52
CA PRO A 57 -2.36 26.80 7.51
C PRO A 57 -1.93 27.37 8.87
N ALA A 58 -2.80 27.23 9.87
CA ALA A 58 -2.47 27.63 11.22
C ALA A 58 -1.34 26.72 11.69
N LEU A 59 -0.13 27.28 11.82
CA LEU A 59 0.97 26.61 12.50
C LEU A 59 0.49 26.30 13.91
N GLY A 60 0.32 25.02 14.22
CA GLY A 60 -0.04 24.57 15.55
C GLY A 60 1.01 25.02 16.59
N PRO A 61 0.68 25.00 17.88
CA PRO A 61 1.67 25.32 18.91
C PRO A 61 2.85 24.35 18.80
N VAL A 62 4.04 24.89 18.58
CA VAL A 62 5.28 24.14 18.74
C VAL A 62 5.42 23.82 20.24
N SER A 63 5.64 22.56 20.58
CA SER A 63 5.84 22.13 21.97
C SER A 63 7.07 22.78 22.59
N ASP A 64 7.05 23.02 23.91
CA ASP A 64 8.21 23.51 24.66
C ASP A 64 9.46 22.66 24.37
N GLY A 65 10.59 23.32 24.08
CA GLY A 65 11.85 22.67 23.73
C GLY A 65 12.03 22.34 22.24
N PHE A 66 11.06 22.69 21.40
CA PHE A 66 11.15 22.57 19.94
C PHE A 66 11.01 23.93 19.27
N GLU A 67 11.62 24.06 18.09
CA GLU A 67 11.50 25.22 17.20
C GLU A 67 11.04 24.73 15.83
N LEU A 68 10.03 25.39 15.26
CA LEU A 68 9.66 25.17 13.88
C LEU A 68 10.64 25.92 12.98
N VAL A 69 11.48 25.18 12.27
CA VAL A 69 12.47 25.74 11.33
C VAL A 69 11.83 26.14 10.01
N GLY A 70 11.00 25.26 9.44
CA GLY A 70 10.31 25.48 8.16
C GLY A 70 9.16 24.50 7.98
N HIS A 71 8.31 24.75 6.99
CA HIS A 71 7.13 23.93 6.71
C HIS A 71 6.67 24.10 5.25
N SER A 72 6.38 22.97 4.59
CA SER A 72 5.65 22.94 3.33
C SER A 72 4.24 22.39 3.55
N PRO A 73 3.18 23.06 3.08
CA PRO A 73 1.83 22.52 3.17
C PRO A 73 1.57 21.34 2.23
N LEU A 74 2.55 20.97 1.37
CA LEU A 74 2.44 19.88 0.40
C LEU A 74 1.17 20.04 -0.46
N HIS A 75 1.02 21.22 -1.07
CA HIS A 75 -0.17 21.64 -1.82
C HIS A 75 -1.50 21.58 -1.05
N ASN A 76 -1.47 21.48 0.29
CA ASN A 76 -2.62 21.22 1.14
C ASN A 76 -3.37 19.92 0.78
N ARG A 77 -2.67 18.92 0.22
CA ARG A 77 -3.31 17.67 -0.22
C ARG A 77 -3.87 16.81 0.92
N GLY A 78 -3.37 17.02 2.15
CA GLY A 78 -3.73 16.21 3.31
C GLY A 78 -3.29 14.75 3.17
N MET A 79 -3.69 13.89 4.11
CA MET A 79 -3.50 12.42 4.02
C MET A 79 -2.11 11.96 3.57
N ASN A 80 -1.05 12.68 3.95
CA ASN A 80 0.32 12.27 3.66
C ASN A 80 0.65 10.94 4.38
N ALA A 81 1.48 10.13 3.76
CA ALA A 81 1.91 8.83 4.27
C ALA A 81 3.37 8.87 4.72
N ALA A 82 4.10 7.77 4.53
CA ALA A 82 5.51 7.66 4.89
C ALA A 82 6.37 8.78 4.25
N LEU A 83 7.48 9.06 4.94
CA LEU A 83 8.51 10.03 4.58
C LEU A 83 9.82 9.26 4.42
N ALA A 84 10.54 9.51 3.33
CA ALA A 84 11.94 9.13 3.18
C ALA A 84 12.79 10.35 2.83
N VAL A 85 14.07 10.31 3.16
CA VAL A 85 15.00 11.44 2.96
C VAL A 85 16.29 10.92 2.32
N HIS A 86 16.79 11.62 1.31
CA HIS A 86 18.07 11.37 0.67
C HIS A 86 18.72 12.69 0.26
N GLY A 87 19.89 12.99 0.83
CA GLY A 87 20.57 14.27 0.61
C GLY A 87 19.64 15.45 0.91
N ASP A 88 19.50 16.34 -0.07
CA ASP A 88 18.67 17.54 0.00
C ASP A 88 17.22 17.31 -0.46
N HIS A 89 16.76 16.06 -0.54
CA HIS A 89 15.40 15.73 -0.96
C HIS A 89 14.66 14.88 0.06
N ALA A 90 13.38 15.19 0.23
CA ALA A 90 12.41 14.37 0.95
C ALA A 90 11.35 13.84 -0.02
N TYR A 91 10.97 12.58 0.15
CA TYR A 91 9.93 11.90 -0.60
C TYR A 91 8.74 11.67 0.32
N VAL A 92 7.55 12.09 -0.10
CA VAL A 92 6.34 12.03 0.75
C VAL A 92 5.25 11.25 0.04
N GLY A 93 4.86 10.12 0.62
CA GLY A 93 3.81 9.26 0.08
C GLY A 93 2.41 9.80 0.34
N SER A 94 1.41 9.14 -0.24
CA SER A 94 0.00 9.48 -0.08
C SER A 94 -0.79 8.30 0.50
N ARG A 95 -1.64 8.56 1.49
CA ARG A 95 -2.61 7.60 2.05
C ARG A 95 -3.92 7.58 1.27
N THR A 96 -4.05 8.32 0.18
CA THR A 96 -5.24 8.41 -0.67
C THR A 96 -4.83 8.38 -2.14
N ASP A 97 -5.76 8.05 -3.02
CA ASP A 97 -5.57 8.18 -4.47
C ASP A 97 -5.97 9.57 -5.01
N GLY A 98 -6.15 10.53 -4.10
CA GLY A 98 -6.43 11.93 -4.41
C GLY A 98 -7.80 12.19 -5.01
N LYS A 99 -8.75 11.25 -4.90
CA LYS A 99 -10.07 11.36 -5.54
C LYS A 99 -11.23 11.54 -4.59
N PRO A 100 -12.04 12.59 -4.80
CA PRO A 100 -13.47 12.54 -4.58
C PRO A 100 -14.21 12.55 -5.93
N LEU A 101 -14.41 11.39 -6.57
CA LEU A 101 -15.35 11.21 -7.70
C LEU A 101 -15.20 12.09 -8.98
N ASP A 102 -14.23 13.02 -9.10
CA ASP A 102 -13.98 13.79 -10.32
C ASP A 102 -12.49 13.79 -10.79
N GLU A 103 -12.33 13.13 -11.93
CA GLU A 103 -11.30 13.04 -12.98
C GLU A 103 -9.87 13.62 -12.86
N ASN A 104 -9.54 14.61 -12.02
CA ASN A 104 -8.18 15.18 -11.94
C ASN A 104 -7.43 14.78 -10.66
N ALA A 105 -6.70 13.67 -10.73
CA ALA A 105 -5.88 13.12 -9.65
C ALA A 105 -4.53 13.87 -9.50
N THR A 106 -4.57 15.16 -9.17
CA THR A 106 -3.35 15.92 -8.86
C THR A 106 -2.95 15.71 -7.40
N GLY A 107 -1.69 15.37 -7.12
CA GLY A 107 -1.16 15.25 -5.76
C GLY A 107 -1.34 13.88 -5.09
N ALA A 108 -1.76 12.84 -5.80
CA ALA A 108 -1.93 11.48 -5.25
C ALA A 108 -0.64 10.65 -5.25
N GLY A 109 0.37 11.07 -6.01
CA GLY A 109 1.65 10.41 -6.14
C GLY A 109 2.59 10.63 -4.97
N VAL A 110 3.87 10.31 -5.18
CA VAL A 110 4.94 10.62 -4.22
C VAL A 110 5.44 12.01 -4.51
N LEU A 111 5.28 12.95 -3.57
CA LEU A 111 5.85 14.29 -3.73
C LEU A 111 7.35 14.24 -3.47
N VAL A 112 8.11 14.93 -4.31
CA VAL A 112 9.52 15.20 -4.13
C VAL A 112 9.66 16.63 -3.62
N VAL A 113 10.29 16.78 -2.46
CA VAL A 113 10.42 18.03 -1.74
C VAL A 113 11.90 18.37 -1.64
N ASP A 114 12.31 19.51 -2.19
CA ASP A 114 13.62 20.09 -1.93
C ASP A 114 13.65 20.60 -0.48
N ILE A 115 14.65 20.14 0.26
CA ILE A 115 14.90 20.47 1.66
C ILE A 115 16.32 21.02 1.87
N SER A 116 17.01 21.45 0.80
CA SER A 116 18.34 22.08 0.86
C SER A 116 18.35 23.34 1.75
N ASP A 117 17.25 24.10 1.73
CA ASP A 117 16.93 25.11 2.74
C ASP A 117 15.81 24.58 3.66
N PRO A 118 16.14 24.05 4.86
CA PRO A 118 15.13 23.49 5.75
C PRO A 118 14.17 24.54 6.32
N SER A 119 14.46 25.84 6.17
CA SER A 119 13.55 26.92 6.57
C SER A 119 12.46 27.20 5.53
N ALA A 120 12.67 26.76 4.29
CA ALA A 120 11.76 26.96 3.16
C ALA A 120 11.68 25.70 2.27
N PRO A 121 11.19 24.55 2.78
CA PRO A 121 11.06 23.35 1.96
C PRO A 121 10.01 23.53 0.86
N GLU A 122 10.32 23.11 -0.37
CA GLU A 122 9.46 23.31 -1.56
C GLU A 122 9.20 22.00 -2.29
N VAL A 123 7.96 21.80 -2.76
CA VAL A 123 7.65 20.66 -3.63
C VAL A 123 8.20 20.97 -5.02
N VAL A 124 9.16 20.17 -5.49
CA VAL A 124 9.83 20.37 -6.78
C VAL A 124 9.36 19.39 -7.85
N ASN A 125 8.78 18.26 -7.46
CA ASN A 125 8.25 17.26 -8.38
C ASN A 125 7.18 16.36 -7.72
N GLU A 126 6.49 15.56 -8.53
CA GLU A 126 5.60 14.48 -8.12
C GLU A 126 5.87 13.25 -8.99
N ILE A 127 6.28 12.14 -8.37
CA ILE A 127 6.26 10.84 -9.05
C ILE A 127 4.78 10.47 -9.20
N GLY A 128 4.29 10.50 -10.44
CA GLY A 128 2.90 10.23 -10.79
C GLY A 128 2.73 8.93 -11.59
N PRO A 129 1.61 8.81 -12.34
CA PRO A 129 1.37 7.67 -13.20
C PRO A 129 2.49 7.48 -14.25
N PRO A 130 2.80 6.23 -14.66
CA PRO A 130 1.99 5.02 -14.45
C PRO A 130 2.30 4.25 -13.16
N HIS A 131 3.27 4.68 -12.36
CA HIS A 131 3.75 3.90 -11.20
C HIS A 131 3.16 4.37 -9.87
N GLN A 132 2.85 5.66 -9.76
CA GLN A 132 2.35 6.27 -8.52
C GLN A 132 1.06 7.06 -8.77
N GLY A 133 0.32 7.37 -7.70
CA GLY A 133 -0.90 8.18 -7.79
C GLY A 133 -2.01 7.55 -8.61
N LEU A 134 -2.03 6.21 -8.74
CA LEU A 134 -3.09 5.50 -9.45
C LEU A 134 -4.39 5.49 -8.65
N GLN A 135 -5.52 5.45 -9.34
CA GLN A 135 -6.83 5.24 -8.69
C GLN A 135 -6.88 3.91 -7.95
N GLY A 136 -7.29 3.97 -6.69
CA GLY A 136 -7.35 2.82 -5.80
C GLY A 136 -5.98 2.39 -5.28
N GLN A 137 -4.94 3.24 -5.38
CA GLN A 137 -3.59 2.98 -4.90
C GLN A 137 -3.21 4.01 -3.82
N THR A 138 -2.41 3.58 -2.85
CA THR A 138 -1.72 4.47 -1.91
C THR A 138 -0.22 4.18 -1.94
N SER A 139 0.61 5.22 -1.92
CA SER A 139 2.06 5.10 -1.72
C SER A 139 2.32 5.11 -0.20
N ARG A 140 2.07 3.96 0.45
CA ARG A 140 1.81 3.90 1.90
C ARG A 140 3.07 3.95 2.75
N GLU A 141 4.05 3.14 2.37
CA GLU A 141 5.32 2.97 3.06
C GLU A 141 6.47 3.23 2.08
N MET A 142 7.57 3.76 2.58
CA MET A 142 8.76 3.98 1.76
C MET A 142 10.04 3.98 2.58
N ARG A 143 11.14 3.58 1.95
CA ARG A 143 12.49 3.62 2.52
C ARG A 143 13.47 4.02 1.43
N VAL A 144 14.59 4.61 1.83
CA VAL A 144 15.74 4.80 0.95
C VAL A 144 16.76 3.74 1.28
N TRP A 145 17.37 3.13 0.26
CA TRP A 145 18.62 2.38 0.35
C TRP A 145 19.76 3.33 -0.03
N PRO A 146 20.42 3.98 0.94
CA PRO A 146 21.33 5.09 0.64
C PRO A 146 22.54 4.68 -0.20
N GLU A 147 23.07 3.48 0.04
CA GLU A 147 24.24 2.94 -0.64
C GLU A 147 24.05 2.75 -2.14
N GLN A 148 22.83 2.35 -2.52
CA GLN A 148 22.45 2.14 -3.91
C GLN A 148 21.74 3.36 -4.51
N GLU A 149 21.53 4.42 -3.73
CA GLU A 149 20.74 5.60 -4.10
C GLU A 149 19.39 5.18 -4.69
N LEU A 150 18.65 4.34 -3.95
CA LEU A 150 17.33 3.86 -4.36
C LEU A 150 16.23 4.32 -3.41
N LEU A 151 15.14 4.84 -3.97
CA LEU A 151 13.87 4.99 -3.27
C LEU A 151 13.02 3.74 -3.50
N ILE A 152 12.50 3.16 -2.42
CA ILE A 152 11.63 1.99 -2.41
C ILE A 152 10.26 2.44 -1.94
N VAL A 153 9.24 2.26 -2.78
CA VAL A 153 7.86 2.68 -2.50
C VAL A 153 6.96 1.45 -2.47
N GLN A 154 6.33 1.18 -1.33
CA GLN A 154 5.29 0.17 -1.22
C GLN A 154 3.93 0.79 -1.58
N ASN A 155 3.36 0.29 -2.67
CA ASN A 155 2.05 0.67 -3.14
C ASN A 155 1.00 -0.32 -2.63
N LEU A 156 -0.05 0.18 -1.99
CA LEU A 156 -1.17 -0.62 -1.51
C LEU A 156 -2.45 -0.24 -2.24
N GLY A 157 -2.98 -1.17 -3.03
CA GLY A 157 -4.35 -1.16 -3.53
C GLY A 157 -5.33 -1.94 -2.68
N SER A 158 -4.89 -2.98 -1.98
CA SER A 158 -5.74 -3.79 -1.10
C SER A 158 -6.21 -3.03 0.16
N ASN A 159 -5.46 -1.99 0.57
CA ASN A 159 -5.73 -1.15 1.73
C ASN A 159 -6.09 0.32 1.36
N CYS A 160 -6.30 0.60 0.07
CA CYS A 160 -6.93 1.85 -0.36
C CYS A 160 -8.44 1.69 -0.16
N SER A 161 -9.04 2.39 0.80
CA SER A 161 -10.46 2.23 1.11
C SER A 161 -11.20 3.55 1.07
N PHE A 162 -12.43 3.53 0.57
CA PHE A 162 -13.28 4.72 0.53
C PHE A 162 -13.53 5.27 1.94
N LEU A 163 -13.83 4.39 2.90
CA LEU A 163 -14.31 4.79 4.24
C LEU A 163 -13.28 5.58 5.05
N ILE A 164 -11.99 5.21 4.99
CA ILE A 164 -10.95 5.81 5.84
C ILE A 164 -9.85 6.51 5.05
N HIS A 165 -9.77 6.29 3.73
CA HIS A 165 -8.73 6.85 2.87
C HIS A 165 -9.30 7.65 1.68
N ALA A 166 -10.64 7.78 1.58
CA ALA A 166 -11.33 8.42 0.47
C ALA A 166 -10.94 7.86 -0.92
N CYS A 167 -10.46 6.62 -0.97
CA CYS A 167 -10.03 6.04 -2.23
C CYS A 167 -11.20 5.67 -3.16
N SER A 168 -10.92 5.70 -4.47
CA SER A 168 -11.72 4.98 -5.47
C SER A 168 -11.89 3.50 -5.08
N PRO A 169 -13.05 2.88 -5.38
CA PRO A 169 -13.25 1.45 -5.17
C PRO A 169 -12.47 0.58 -6.18
N ARG A 170 -11.76 1.19 -7.13
CA ARG A 170 -10.88 0.48 -8.05
C ARG A 170 -9.84 -0.29 -7.24
N ARG A 171 -9.55 -1.51 -7.66
CA ARG A 171 -8.48 -2.32 -7.07
C ARG A 171 -7.30 -2.34 -8.03
N VAL A 172 -6.12 -2.08 -7.50
CA VAL A 172 -4.84 -2.32 -8.16
C VAL A 172 -4.06 -3.34 -7.35
N THR A 173 -3.05 -3.95 -7.98
CA THR A 173 -2.14 -4.88 -7.30
C THR A 173 -1.28 -4.11 -6.31
N ASP A 174 -0.97 -4.75 -5.17
CA ASP A 174 0.01 -4.22 -4.24
C ASP A 174 1.42 -4.48 -4.79
N THR A 175 2.28 -3.47 -4.82
CA THR A 175 3.62 -3.60 -5.43
C THR A 175 4.67 -2.90 -4.59
N PHE A 176 5.93 -3.22 -4.85
CA PHE A 176 7.06 -2.37 -4.52
C PHE A 176 7.63 -1.80 -5.81
N ASP A 177 7.65 -0.47 -5.93
CA ASP A 177 8.37 0.22 -7.00
C ASP A 177 9.72 0.72 -6.49
N PHE A 178 10.73 0.63 -7.35
CA PHE A 178 12.09 1.05 -7.07
C PHE A 178 12.46 2.16 -8.04
N TYR A 179 13.01 3.23 -7.48
CA TYR A 179 13.45 4.39 -8.25
C TYR A 179 14.92 4.66 -8.01
N ASP A 180 15.64 4.94 -9.09
CA ASP A 180 16.97 5.55 -9.01
C ASP A 180 16.81 7.00 -8.57
N ILE A 181 17.52 7.38 -7.51
CA ILE A 181 17.57 8.74 -6.97
C ILE A 181 19.00 9.29 -6.93
N SER A 182 19.92 8.70 -7.69
CA SER A 182 21.31 9.16 -7.79
C SER A 182 21.41 10.51 -8.51
N GLY A 183 22.27 11.40 -8.01
CA GLY A 183 22.56 12.70 -8.62
C GLY A 183 21.30 13.52 -8.93
N ASP A 184 21.11 13.88 -10.19
CA ASP A 184 19.97 14.71 -10.63
C ASP A 184 18.62 13.96 -10.52
N ASN A 185 18.64 12.61 -10.50
CA ASN A 185 17.42 11.81 -10.31
C ASN A 185 16.84 11.98 -8.90
N ALA A 186 17.57 12.55 -7.94
CA ALA A 186 17.02 12.83 -6.61
C ALA A 186 15.79 13.76 -6.67
N ALA A 187 15.80 14.73 -7.59
CA ALA A 187 14.68 15.65 -7.85
C ALA A 187 13.64 15.09 -8.84
N ASP A 188 14.05 14.16 -9.72
CA ASP A 188 13.20 13.48 -10.71
C ASP A 188 13.46 11.97 -10.73
N PRO A 189 12.93 11.21 -9.75
CA PRO A 189 13.25 9.80 -9.59
C PRO A 189 12.85 8.95 -10.79
N GLU A 190 13.79 8.13 -11.29
CA GLU A 190 13.57 7.26 -12.43
C GLU A 190 13.12 5.87 -11.98
N HIS A 191 11.96 5.39 -12.44
CA HIS A 191 11.53 4.02 -12.15
C HIS A 191 12.46 3.00 -12.82
N ILE A 192 13.01 2.07 -12.04
CA ILE A 192 13.94 1.04 -12.55
C ILE A 192 13.37 -0.37 -12.48
N ALA A 193 12.50 -0.65 -11.51
CA ALA A 193 11.96 -1.99 -11.31
C ALA A 193 10.67 -1.97 -10.50
N GLN A 194 9.86 -3.01 -10.69
CA GLN A 194 8.67 -3.28 -9.90
C GLN A 194 8.70 -4.73 -9.43
N TYR A 195 8.36 -4.93 -8.17
CA TYR A 195 8.20 -6.23 -7.54
C TYR A 195 6.75 -6.45 -7.10
N ASP A 196 6.19 -7.60 -7.44
CA ASP A 196 4.86 -8.06 -7.03
C ASP A 196 5.04 -9.20 -6.01
N PRO A 197 4.85 -8.95 -4.70
CA PRO A 197 5.02 -9.95 -3.67
C PRO A 197 3.95 -11.05 -3.76
N SER A 198 4.30 -12.27 -3.38
CA SER A 198 3.38 -13.42 -3.41
C SER A 198 2.17 -13.28 -2.46
N HIS A 199 2.25 -12.35 -1.50
CA HIS A 199 1.17 -12.00 -0.59
C HIS A 199 1.05 -10.48 -0.42
N ASN A 200 -0.18 -10.01 -0.25
CA ASN A 200 -0.49 -8.60 -0.02
C ASN A 200 0.30 -8.06 1.18
N PRO A 201 1.23 -7.12 0.96
CA PRO A 201 2.02 -6.51 2.00
C PRO A 201 1.17 -5.52 2.82
N HIS A 202 1.68 -5.14 3.97
CA HIS A 202 1.09 -4.10 4.82
C HIS A 202 2.13 -3.09 5.26
N GLU A 203 3.28 -3.56 5.75
CA GLU A 203 4.45 -2.75 6.03
C GLU A 203 5.74 -3.49 5.66
N PHE A 204 6.84 -2.75 5.61
CA PHE A 204 8.16 -3.34 5.43
C PHE A 204 9.26 -2.63 6.21
N TYR A 205 10.31 -3.40 6.47
CA TYR A 205 11.59 -2.92 6.93
C TYR A 205 12.66 -3.25 5.88
N LEU A 206 13.52 -2.27 5.58
CA LEU A 206 14.69 -2.45 4.74
C LEU A 206 15.88 -2.79 5.64
N TRP A 207 16.42 -3.99 5.47
CA TRP A 207 17.68 -4.40 6.08
C TRP A 207 18.78 -4.35 5.02
N VAL A 208 19.83 -3.57 5.27
CA VAL A 208 21.04 -3.53 4.45
C VAL A 208 22.11 -4.32 5.19
N ASP A 209 22.80 -5.22 4.49
CA ASP A 209 23.82 -6.06 5.10
C ASP A 209 25.00 -5.17 5.56
N PRO A 210 25.35 -5.19 6.86
CA PRO A 210 26.44 -4.37 7.37
C PRO A 210 27.82 -4.77 6.83
N ASP A 211 27.98 -6.02 6.37
CA ASP A 211 29.23 -6.55 5.81
C ASP A 211 29.26 -6.48 4.28
N ASP A 212 28.10 -6.29 3.62
CA ASP A 212 27.94 -6.19 2.17
C ASP A 212 26.91 -5.10 1.79
N ARG A 213 27.39 -3.91 1.48
CA ARG A 213 26.54 -2.74 1.17
C ARG A 213 25.75 -2.87 -0.16
N ASP A 214 26.09 -3.85 -0.99
CA ASP A 214 25.35 -4.17 -2.22
C ASP A 214 24.24 -5.21 -1.97
N ARG A 215 24.12 -5.70 -0.74
CA ARG A 215 23.10 -6.66 -0.33
C ARG A 215 22.04 -6.02 0.57
N ALA A 216 20.77 -6.20 0.19
CA ALA A 216 19.64 -5.80 1.03
C ALA A 216 18.47 -6.76 0.95
N LEU A 217 17.71 -6.81 2.05
CA LEU A 217 16.50 -7.60 2.20
C LEU A 217 15.33 -6.71 2.58
N LEU A 218 14.15 -7.01 2.04
CA LEU A 218 12.89 -6.49 2.54
C LEU A 218 12.27 -7.51 3.50
N TYR A 219 12.04 -7.09 4.75
CA TYR A 219 11.22 -7.82 5.72
C TYR A 219 9.81 -7.25 5.65
N ILE A 220 8.89 -8.03 5.07
CA ILE A 220 7.56 -7.56 4.70
C ILE A 220 6.53 -8.27 5.59
N SER A 221 5.69 -7.50 6.26
CA SER A 221 4.51 -8.02 6.94
C SER A 221 3.34 -8.10 5.97
N ALA A 222 2.62 -9.22 5.98
CA ALA A 222 1.42 -9.43 5.19
C ALA A 222 0.24 -9.78 6.12
N THR A 223 -0.66 -8.82 6.29
CA THR A 223 -1.76 -8.87 7.28
C THR A 223 -2.81 -9.93 6.95
N SER A 224 -2.99 -10.29 5.68
CA SER A 224 -4.05 -11.22 5.29
C SER A 224 -3.91 -12.65 5.84
N ARG A 225 -2.77 -13.03 6.43
CA ARG A 225 -2.53 -14.37 6.99
C ARG A 225 -1.47 -14.45 8.11
N ASN A 226 -1.14 -13.37 8.81
CA ASN A 226 -0.01 -13.38 9.75
C ASN A 226 1.31 -13.82 9.10
N ARG A 227 1.65 -13.25 7.94
CA ARG A 227 2.81 -13.72 7.18
C ARG A 227 3.98 -12.76 7.22
N LEU A 228 5.17 -13.35 7.30
CA LEU A 228 6.45 -12.70 7.04
C LEU A 228 6.96 -13.17 5.68
N LEU A 229 7.19 -12.22 4.78
CA LEU A 229 8.03 -12.43 3.61
C LEU A 229 9.40 -11.80 3.84
N VAL A 230 10.47 -12.52 3.46
CA VAL A 230 11.81 -11.92 3.35
C VAL A 230 12.23 -12.02 1.91
N THR A 231 12.39 -10.88 1.26
CA THR A 231 12.74 -10.79 -0.16
C THR A 231 14.14 -10.22 -0.30
N ASP A 232 15.02 -10.93 -1.00
CA ASP A 232 16.29 -10.41 -1.47
C ASP A 232 16.07 -9.46 -2.65
N ILE A 233 16.58 -8.24 -2.51
CA ILE A 233 16.48 -7.17 -3.50
C ILE A 233 17.84 -6.75 -4.04
N SER A 234 18.90 -7.51 -3.77
CA SER A 234 20.28 -7.16 -4.14
C SER A 234 20.47 -7.05 -5.66
N GLY A 235 19.64 -7.76 -6.44
CA GLY A 235 19.63 -7.70 -7.90
C GLY A 235 18.59 -6.72 -8.49
N VAL A 236 18.08 -5.76 -7.72
CA VAL A 236 16.97 -4.88 -8.15
C VAL A 236 17.26 -4.10 -9.42
N ARG A 237 18.50 -3.64 -9.64
CA ARG A 237 18.89 -2.91 -10.87
C ARG A 237 18.82 -3.79 -12.12
N ASP A 238 18.87 -5.11 -11.96
CA ASP A 238 18.66 -6.11 -13.02
C ASP A 238 17.22 -6.65 -13.03
N GLY A 239 16.33 -6.09 -12.20
CA GLY A 239 14.94 -6.53 -12.04
C GLY A 239 14.79 -7.90 -11.37
N VAL A 240 15.78 -8.32 -10.58
CA VAL A 240 15.80 -9.63 -9.90
C VAL A 240 15.34 -9.49 -8.45
N PHE A 241 14.38 -10.34 -8.07
CA PHE A 241 13.83 -10.43 -6.72
C PHE A 241 13.70 -11.90 -6.31
N GLU A 242 14.11 -12.23 -5.09
CA GLU A 242 14.01 -13.61 -4.58
C GLU A 242 13.32 -13.63 -3.21
N GLU A 243 12.13 -14.22 -3.11
CA GLU A 243 11.51 -14.49 -1.80
C GLU A 243 12.23 -15.64 -1.10
N LEU A 244 13.16 -15.30 -0.20
CA LEU A 244 13.94 -16.25 0.61
C LEU A 244 13.09 -16.93 1.68
N VAL A 245 12.14 -16.20 2.25
CA VAL A 245 11.26 -16.68 3.31
C VAL A 245 9.82 -16.32 2.99
N ASN A 246 8.93 -17.29 3.15
CA ASN A 246 7.49 -17.08 3.22
C ASN A 246 6.97 -17.90 4.40
N TRP A 247 6.81 -17.23 5.53
CA TRP A 247 6.50 -17.87 6.80
C TRP A 247 5.18 -17.37 7.37
N GLU A 248 4.28 -18.31 7.64
CA GLU A 248 3.07 -18.05 8.41
C GLU A 248 3.39 -18.11 9.91
N ILE A 249 3.26 -16.98 10.59
CA ILE A 249 3.50 -16.85 12.01
C ILE A 249 2.31 -17.48 12.74
N PRO A 250 2.53 -18.52 13.57
CA PRO A 250 1.48 -19.10 14.40
C PRO A 250 1.16 -18.13 15.55
N ALA A 251 0.34 -17.12 15.27
CA ALA A 251 -0.13 -16.15 16.25
C ALA A 251 -1.60 -16.40 16.60
N PRO A 252 -1.92 -16.97 17.78
CA PRO A 252 -3.31 -17.07 18.22
C PRO A 252 -3.86 -15.67 18.54
N GLY A 253 -4.65 -15.11 17.61
CA GLY A 253 -5.51 -13.95 17.84
C GLY A 253 -4.91 -12.56 17.53
N GLY A 254 -3.83 -12.47 16.76
CA GLY A 254 -3.29 -11.19 16.27
C GLY A 254 -3.03 -11.24 14.76
N ASP A 255 -2.87 -10.06 14.14
CA ASP A 255 -2.34 -9.88 12.78
C ASP A 255 -0.90 -9.31 12.88
N LEU A 256 0.07 -9.91 12.19
CA LEU A 256 1.40 -9.32 12.03
C LEU A 256 1.27 -8.03 11.21
N HIS A 257 1.24 -6.90 11.92
CA HIS A 257 1.11 -5.58 11.32
C HIS A 257 2.46 -5.00 10.92
N SER A 258 3.42 -5.00 11.85
CA SER A 258 4.71 -4.32 11.74
C SER A 258 5.81 -5.18 12.34
N MET A 259 7.02 -5.06 11.81
CA MET A 259 8.21 -5.62 12.45
C MET A 259 9.47 -4.86 12.07
N THR A 260 10.43 -4.89 12.99
CA THR A 260 11.76 -4.31 12.81
C THR A 260 12.76 -5.34 13.33
N PRO A 261 13.46 -6.09 12.47
CA PRO A 261 14.55 -6.95 12.91
C PRO A 261 15.69 -6.11 13.50
N THR A 262 16.58 -6.76 14.24
CA THR A 262 17.82 -6.15 14.71
C THR A 262 18.76 -5.87 13.54
N VAL A 263 19.66 -4.89 13.69
CA VAL A 263 20.62 -4.52 12.64
C VAL A 263 21.54 -5.68 12.26
N ASP A 264 21.88 -6.56 13.22
CA ASP A 264 22.70 -7.75 12.97
C ASP A 264 21.89 -8.95 12.45
N GLY A 265 20.61 -8.76 12.13
CA GLY A 265 19.74 -9.79 11.55
C GLY A 265 19.45 -10.96 12.50
N ARG A 266 19.60 -10.75 13.81
CA ARG A 266 19.39 -11.76 14.87
C ARG A 266 18.11 -11.59 15.68
#